data_AF-A0A6P1D003-F1
#
_entry.id   AF-A0A6P1D003-F1
#
_cell.length_a   1.000
_cell.length_b   1.000
_cell.length_c   1.000
_cell.angle_alpha   90.00
_cell.angle_beta   90.00
_cell.angle_gamma   90.00
#
_symmetry.space_group_name_H-M   'P 1'
#
loop_
_entity.id
_entity.type
_entity.pdbx_description
1 polymer ?
#
loop_
_entity_poly.entity_id
_entity_poly.type
_entity_poly.pdbx_seq_one_letter_code
_entity_poly.pdbx_strand_id
1 'polypeptide(L)'
;YSISSSPLISPDQVELTVGVVRYGDPAAAGSAARRGGVSSTFLADRADGTEVPIFLQRAPHFRPPLDPSVPMIMVGPGTGIAPFRGFLHERRALGATGRNW
;
A
#
# COMPACT_ATOMS: atom_id res chain seq x y z
N TYR A 1 -5.01 3.33 -3.43
CA TYR A 1 -4.00 2.86 -2.46
C TYR A 1 -2.73 2.51 -3.22
N SER A 2 -1.54 2.84 -2.72
CA SER A 2 -0.28 2.42 -3.35
C SER A 2 -0.05 0.94 -3.12
N ILE A 3 0.31 0.22 -4.19
CA ILE A 3 0.59 -1.22 -4.14
C ILE A 3 1.87 -1.44 -3.33
N SER A 4 1.82 -2.40 -2.42
CA SER A 4 2.90 -2.73 -1.48
C SER A 4 3.63 -4.03 -1.82
N SER A 5 3.25 -4.71 -2.90
CA SER A 5 3.86 -5.96 -3.39
C SER A 5 4.52 -5.77 -4.77
N SER A 6 5.28 -6.78 -5.19
CA SER A 6 5.75 -6.93 -6.57
C SER A 6 5.13 -8.21 -7.16
N PRO A 7 4.66 -8.18 -8.43
CA PRO A 7 4.16 -9.36 -9.11
C PRO A 7 5.24 -10.41 -9.38
N LEU A 8 6.54 -10.05 -9.29
CA LEU A 8 7.64 -11.02 -9.40
C LEU A 8 7.78 -11.89 -8.14
N ILE A 9 7.23 -11.45 -7.01
CA ILE A 9 7.21 -12.21 -5.75
C ILE A 9 5.85 -12.87 -5.52
N SER A 10 4.76 -12.14 -5.79
CA SER A 10 3.38 -12.61 -5.59
C SER A 10 2.56 -12.38 -6.87
N PRO A 11 2.64 -13.27 -7.88
CA PRO A 11 2.01 -13.07 -9.19
C PRO A 11 0.48 -12.92 -9.12
N ASP A 12 -0.15 -13.63 -8.21
CA ASP A 12 -1.62 -13.72 -8.09
C ASP A 12 -2.19 -12.85 -6.95
N GLN A 13 -1.38 -11.96 -6.36
CA GLN A 13 -1.80 -11.15 -5.22
C GLN A 13 -1.34 -9.69 -5.32
N VAL A 14 -2.25 -8.79 -4.94
CA VAL A 14 -1.94 -7.38 -4.70
C VAL A 14 -2.03 -7.10 -3.21
N GLU A 15 -0.98 -6.48 -2.66
CA GLU A 15 -0.95 -6.12 -1.24
C GLU A 15 -1.06 -4.60 -1.08
N LEU A 16 -1.81 -4.15 -0.08
CA LEU A 16 -2.05 -2.72 0.19
C LEU A 16 -1.67 -2.41 1.65
N THR A 17 -1.05 -1.25 1.89
CA THR A 17 -0.86 -0.71 3.24
C THR A 17 -1.93 0.35 3.50
N VAL A 18 -2.90 0.03 4.36
CA VAL A 18 -4.11 0.85 4.57
C VAL A 18 -4.10 1.46 5.97
N GLY A 19 -4.03 2.79 6.04
CA GLY A 19 -4.32 3.52 7.28
C GLY A 19 -5.83 3.54 7.51
N VAL A 20 -6.30 2.93 8.60
CA VAL A 20 -7.73 2.85 8.89
C VAL A 20 -8.20 4.14 9.56
N VAL A 21 -9.02 4.91 8.84
CA VAL A 21 -9.56 6.17 9.35
C VAL A 21 -10.74 5.87 10.27
N ARG A 22 -10.59 6.17 11.56
CA ARG A 22 -11.65 6.13 12.57
C ARG A 22 -11.65 7.44 13.36
N TYR A 23 -12.82 8.01 13.56
CA TYR A 23 -13.01 9.29 14.24
C TYR A 23 -14.41 9.36 14.83
N GLY A 24 -14.72 10.37 15.62
CA GLY A 24 -16.01 10.50 16.28
C GLY A 24 -15.85 11.24 17.60
N ASP A 25 -16.98 11.63 18.18
CA ASP A 25 -17.00 12.24 19.50
C ASP A 25 -17.41 11.19 20.53
N PRO A 26 -16.50 10.77 21.44
CA PRO A 26 -16.83 9.81 22.48
C PRO A 26 -17.99 10.23 23.39
N ALA A 27 -18.30 11.53 23.49
CA ALA A 27 -19.40 12.06 24.27
C ALA A 27 -20.73 12.13 23.50
N ALA A 28 -20.71 11.96 22.17
CA ALA A 28 -21.92 12.00 21.36
C ALA A 28 -22.67 10.65 21.37
N ALA A 29 -23.99 10.70 21.22
CA ALA A 29 -24.83 9.51 21.07
C ALA A 29 -25.01 9.09 19.61
N GLY A 30 -25.31 7.80 19.39
CA GLY A 30 -25.66 7.26 18.07
C GLY A 30 -24.51 7.29 17.06
N SER A 31 -24.82 7.54 15.78
CA SER A 31 -23.86 7.50 14.67
C SER A 31 -22.79 8.61 14.71
N ALA A 32 -22.92 9.60 15.60
CA ALA A 32 -21.90 10.60 15.86
C ALA A 32 -20.76 10.07 16.75
N ALA A 33 -21.01 9.03 17.55
CA ALA A 33 -20.05 8.48 18.51
C ALA A 33 -18.86 7.79 17.84
N ARG A 34 -19.13 7.08 16.73
CA ARG A 34 -18.14 6.28 16.00
C ARG A 34 -18.37 6.40 14.51
N ARG A 35 -17.42 7.01 13.83
CA ARG A 35 -17.36 7.20 12.39
C ARG A 35 -16.05 6.66 11.83
N GLY A 36 -16.03 6.39 10.55
CA GLY A 36 -14.83 5.93 9.87
C GLY A 36 -14.86 6.21 8.38
N GLY A 37 -13.68 6.22 7.77
CA GLY A 37 -13.53 6.34 6.33
C GLY A 37 -14.15 5.12 5.64
N VAL A 38 -14.96 5.35 4.61
CA VAL A 38 -15.77 4.31 3.95
C VAL A 38 -14.91 3.15 3.46
N SER A 39 -13.95 3.43 2.58
CA SER A 39 -13.11 2.38 1.97
C SER A 39 -12.15 1.74 2.98
N SER A 40 -11.49 2.54 3.82
CA SER A 40 -10.50 2.02 4.78
C SER A 40 -11.13 1.12 5.85
N THR A 41 -12.33 1.45 6.32
CA THR A 41 -13.03 0.59 7.31
C THR A 41 -13.72 -0.59 6.64
N PHE A 42 -14.21 -0.45 5.40
CA PHE A 42 -14.66 -1.60 4.61
C PHE A 42 -13.53 -2.63 4.45
N LEU A 43 -12.35 -2.19 4.00
CA LEU A 43 -11.18 -3.07 3.84
C LEU A 43 -10.73 -3.70 5.17
N ALA A 44 -10.80 -2.97 6.27
CA ALA A 44 -10.36 -3.47 7.58
C ALA A 44 -11.36 -4.43 8.24
N ASP A 45 -12.66 -4.17 8.11
CA ASP A 45 -13.68 -4.80 8.95
C ASP A 45 -14.61 -5.76 8.18
N ARG A 46 -14.68 -5.65 6.85
CA ARG A 46 -15.74 -6.29 6.05
C ARG A 46 -15.30 -6.93 4.73
N ALA A 47 -14.07 -6.72 4.30
CA ALA A 47 -13.61 -7.25 3.01
C ALA A 47 -13.25 -8.74 3.05
N ASP A 48 -13.05 -9.32 4.24
CA ASP A 48 -12.70 -10.74 4.37
C ASP A 48 -13.81 -11.64 3.80
N GLY A 49 -13.40 -12.68 3.06
CA GLY A 49 -14.29 -13.61 2.36
C GLY A 49 -15.20 -12.99 1.28
N THR A 50 -14.99 -11.72 0.90
CA THR A 50 -15.83 -10.99 -0.06
C THR A 50 -15.06 -10.64 -1.32
N GLU A 51 -15.70 -10.70 -2.49
CA GLU A 51 -15.10 -10.18 -3.72
C GLU A 51 -15.00 -8.65 -3.67
N VAL A 52 -13.77 -8.14 -3.81
CA VAL A 52 -13.51 -6.69 -3.82
C VAL A 52 -13.18 -6.27 -5.25
N PRO A 53 -14.01 -5.45 -5.91
CA PRO A 53 -13.69 -4.96 -7.24
C PRO A 53 -12.50 -4.00 -7.17
N ILE A 54 -11.46 -4.29 -7.94
CA ILE A 54 -10.25 -3.48 -8.03
C ILE A 54 -9.91 -3.17 -9.49
N PHE A 55 -9.19 -2.07 -9.69
CA PHE A 55 -8.59 -1.74 -10.98
C PHE A 55 -7.20 -1.14 -10.74
N LEU A 56 -6.34 -1.26 -11.75
CA LEU A 56 -4.98 -0.72 -11.69
C LEU A 56 -4.93 0.70 -12.23
N GLN A 57 -4.50 1.64 -11.39
CA GLN A 57 -4.13 2.98 -11.81
C GLN A 57 -2.62 3.03 -12.04
N ARG A 58 -2.20 3.22 -13.30
CA ARG A 58 -0.77 3.24 -13.66
C ARG A 58 -0.10 4.54 -13.20
N ALA A 59 1.14 4.44 -12.70
CA ALA A 59 1.98 5.57 -12.29
C ALA A 59 3.35 5.50 -12.99
N PRO A 60 3.46 5.85 -14.28
CA PRO A 60 4.66 5.61 -15.09
C PRO A 60 5.91 6.36 -14.60
N HIS A 61 5.72 7.47 -13.89
CA HIS A 61 6.80 8.30 -13.36
C HIS A 61 7.26 7.89 -11.95
N PHE A 62 6.66 6.85 -11.35
CA PHE A 62 6.99 6.41 -10.00
C PHE A 62 7.36 4.92 -10.01
N ARG A 63 8.64 4.65 -10.31
CA ARG A 63 9.18 3.29 -10.46
C ARG A 63 10.66 3.24 -10.05
N PRO A 64 11.21 2.07 -9.71
CA PRO A 64 12.64 1.90 -9.54
C PRO A 64 13.42 2.29 -10.81
N PRO A 65 14.69 2.69 -10.70
CA PRO A 65 15.58 2.84 -11.84
C PRO A 65 15.67 1.54 -12.64
N LEU A 66 15.81 1.66 -13.97
CA LEU A 66 15.97 0.51 -14.85
C LEU A 66 17.31 -0.20 -14.63
N ASP A 67 18.35 0.56 -14.27
CA ASP A 67 19.65 0.01 -13.92
C ASP A 67 19.62 -0.54 -12.47
N PRO A 68 19.81 -1.85 -12.27
CA PRO A 68 19.76 -2.48 -10.95
C PRO A 68 20.91 -2.07 -10.01
N SER A 69 21.98 -1.49 -10.54
CA SER A 69 23.12 -1.02 -9.74
C SER A 69 22.89 0.37 -9.14
N VAL A 70 21.90 1.12 -9.66
CA VAL A 70 21.64 2.49 -9.21
C VAL A 70 21.08 2.47 -7.78
N PRO A 71 21.67 3.27 -6.87
CA PRO A 71 21.15 3.42 -5.51
C PRO A 71 19.78 4.10 -5.47
N MET A 72 18.96 3.77 -4.47
CA MET A 72 17.66 4.38 -4.23
C MET A 72 17.53 4.91 -2.80
N ILE A 73 17.06 6.14 -2.67
CA ILE A 73 16.64 6.73 -1.39
C ILE A 73 15.11 6.84 -1.43
N MET A 74 14.46 6.27 -0.42
CA MET A 74 13.01 6.16 -0.34
C MET A 74 12.50 6.86 0.92
N VAL A 75 11.75 7.95 0.74
CA VAL A 75 11.21 8.75 1.86
C VAL A 75 9.70 8.60 1.89
N GLY A 76 9.17 7.88 2.88
CA GLY A 76 7.75 7.56 2.98
C GLY A 76 7.27 7.37 4.41
N PRO A 77 6.91 8.45 5.14
CA PRO A 77 6.39 8.32 6.49
C PRO A 77 4.98 7.71 6.50
N GLY A 78 4.65 6.96 7.56
CA GLY A 78 3.34 6.32 7.74
C GLY A 78 3.00 5.36 6.59
N THR A 79 1.79 5.47 6.05
CA THR A 79 1.35 4.67 4.90
C THR A 79 2.12 4.98 3.61
N GLY A 80 2.93 6.05 3.59
CA GLY A 80 3.83 6.38 2.49
C GLY A 80 4.90 5.31 2.22
N ILE A 81 5.12 4.37 3.14
CA ILE A 81 6.03 3.22 2.96
C ILE A 81 5.55 2.22 1.89
N ALA A 82 4.24 2.20 1.61
CA ALA A 82 3.59 1.22 0.75
C ALA A 82 4.36 0.89 -0.55
N PRO A 83 4.58 1.85 -1.47
CA PRO A 83 5.24 1.53 -2.73
C PRO A 83 6.71 1.10 -2.57
N PHE A 84 7.38 1.56 -1.52
CA PHE A 84 8.79 1.23 -1.26
C PHE A 84 8.96 -0.22 -0.84
N ARG A 85 7.99 -0.79 -0.13
CA ARG A 85 7.93 -2.24 0.08
C ARG A 85 7.83 -2.99 -1.24
N GLY A 86 6.96 -2.54 -2.16
CA GLY A 86 6.84 -3.12 -3.50
C GLY A 86 8.13 -3.00 -4.31
N PHE A 87 8.82 -1.86 -4.25
CA PHE A 87 10.10 -1.65 -4.91
C PHE A 87 11.22 -2.54 -4.36
N LEU A 88 11.26 -2.74 -3.04
CA LEU A 88 12.22 -3.65 -2.41
C LEU A 88 11.96 -5.11 -2.80
N HIS A 89 10.70 -5.52 -2.90
CA HIS A 89 10.33 -6.85 -3.42
C HIS A 89 10.80 -7.02 -4.87
N GLU A 90 10.51 -6.04 -5.74
CA GLU A 90 10.91 -6.04 -7.15
C GLU A 90 12.44 -6.12 -7.30
N ARG A 91 13.17 -5.24 -6.59
CA ARG A 91 14.64 -5.18 -6.65
C ARG A 91 15.28 -6.46 -6.14
N ARG A 92 14.73 -7.07 -5.10
CA ARG A 92 15.18 -8.37 -4.61
C ARG A 92 14.96 -9.47 -5.65
N ALA A 93 13.78 -9.51 -6.28
CA ALA A 93 13.45 -10.50 -7.31
C ALA A 93 14.38 -10.38 -8.53
N LEU A 94 14.75 -9.15 -8.91
CA LEU A 94 15.65 -8.87 -10.02
C LEU A 94 17.15 -8.98 -9.67
N GLY A 95 17.51 -9.32 -8.43
CA GLY A 95 18.90 -9.42 -7.99
C GLY A 95 19.64 -8.08 -8.01
N ALA A 96 18.94 -6.97 -7.77
CA ALA A 96 19.53 -5.63 -7.82
C ALA A 96 20.61 -5.43 -6.74
N THR A 97 21.75 -4.86 -7.14
CA THR A 97 22.92 -4.68 -6.28
C THR A 97 23.04 -3.26 -5.72
N GLY A 98 22.31 -2.30 -6.29
CA GLY A 98 22.30 -0.92 -5.81
C GLY A 98 21.72 -0.80 -4.40
N ARG A 99 22.39 0.00 -3.56
CA ARG A 99 22.00 0.23 -2.16
C ARG A 99 20.61 0.89 -2.05
N ASN A 100 19.90 0.57 -0.97
CA ASN A 100 18.55 1.10 -0.70
C ASN A 100 18.56 1.71 0.72
N TRP A 101 18.01 2.92 0.86
CA TRP A 101 17.79 3.61 2.14
C TRP A 101 16.35 4.03 2.28
#